data_AF-A0A150J2L4-F1
#
_entry.id   AF-A0A150J2L4-F1
#
_cell.length_a   1.000
_cell.length_b   1.000
_cell.length_c   1.000
_cell.angle_alpha   90.00
_cell.angle_beta   90.00
_cell.angle_gamma   90.00
#
_symmetry.space_group_name_H-M   'P 1'
#
loop_
_entity.id
_entity.type
_entity.pdbx_description
1 polymer ?
#
loop_
_entity_poly.entity_id
_entity_poly.type
_entity_poly.pdbx_seq_one_letter_code
_entity_poly.pdbx_strand_id
1 'polypeptide(L)'
;MFYLFFYIFLNIGKAIIKFAGDLVKMDQKESPLCSYCNSKKVIPIFYGYPTSRDYQEYERGNLKFGESIILGPKPDWHCKKCDKSF
;
A
#
# COMPACT_ATOMS: atom_id res chain seq x y z
N MET A 1 5.31 32.56 32.62
CA MET A 1 5.24 32.75 31.15
C MET A 1 5.86 31.60 30.37
N PHE A 2 7.01 31.03 30.77
CA PHE A 2 7.66 29.88 30.10
C PHE A 2 6.83 28.58 30.04
N TYR A 3 5.99 28.33 31.05
CA TYR A 3 5.17 27.11 31.13
C TYR A 3 4.10 27.03 30.02
N LEU A 4 3.54 28.18 29.63
CA LEU A 4 2.52 28.26 28.59
C LEU A 4 3.12 27.95 27.21
N PHE A 5 4.31 28.47 26.93
CA PHE A 5 5.06 28.15 25.72
C PHE A 5 5.41 26.66 25.66
N PHE A 6 5.91 26.08 26.75
CA PHE A 6 6.23 24.65 26.81
C PHE A 6 5.01 23.77 26.55
N TYR A 7 3.85 24.14 27.10
CA TYR A 7 2.60 23.40 26.88
C TYR A 7 2.11 23.48 25.43
N ILE A 8 2.26 24.63 24.77
CA ILE A 8 1.93 24.81 23.35
C ILE A 8 2.82 23.94 22.47
N PHE A 9 4.14 23.94 22.69
CA PHE A 9 5.08 23.11 21.93
C PHE A 9 4.79 21.61 22.08
N LEU A 10 4.44 21.15 23.29
CA LEU A 10 4.12 19.75 23.54
C LEU A 10 2.85 19.29 22.79
N ASN A 11 1.84 20.16 22.70
CA ASN A 11 0.60 19.85 21.99
C ASN A 11 0.76 19.90 20.46
N ILE A 12 1.54 20.87 19.94
CA ILE A 12 1.88 20.93 18.51
C ILE A 12 2.66 19.67 18.10
N GLY A 13 3.64 19.24 18.90
CA GLY A 13 4.39 18.01 18.65
C GLY A 13 3.51 16.76 18.57
N LYS A 14 2.55 16.62 19.49
CA LYS A 14 1.57 15.51 19.48
C LYS A 14 0.69 15.52 18.22
N ALA A 15 0.24 16.70 17.79
CA ALA A 15 -0.57 16.83 16.58
C ALA A 15 0.22 16.41 15.33
N ILE A 16 1.48 16.85 15.20
CA ILE A 16 2.34 16.49 14.07
C ILE A 16 2.57 14.97 14.00
N ILE A 17 2.83 14.32 15.14
CA ILE A 17 3.02 12.86 15.19
C ILE A 17 1.75 12.11 14.77
N LYS A 18 0.58 12.59 15.21
CA LYS A 18 -0.72 12.01 14.82
C LYS A 18 -0.95 12.12 13.31
N PHE A 19 -0.75 13.31 12.74
CA PHE A 19 -0.89 13.53 11.29
C PHE A 19 0.09 12.70 10.46
N ALA A 20 1.34 12.56 10.90
CA ALA A 20 2.32 11.69 10.23
C ALA A 20 1.89 10.21 10.27
N GLY A 21 1.33 9.75 11.39
CA GLY A 21 0.80 8.39 11.52
C GLY A 21 -0.38 8.09 10.60
N ASP A 22 -1.23 9.08 10.34
CA ASP A 22 -2.40 8.93 9.46
C ASP A 22 -2.02 8.92 7.97
N LEU A 23 -0.95 9.62 7.57
CA LEU A 23 -0.43 9.57 6.18
C LEU A 23 0.20 8.22 5.81
N VAL A 24 0.78 7.50 6.77
CA VAL A 24 1.39 6.18 6.53
C VAL A 24 0.34 5.07 6.36
N LYS A 25 -0.85 5.24 6.92
CA LYS A 25 -1.89 4.18 6.99
C LYS A 25 -2.61 3.90 5.67
N MET A 26 -2.47 4.72 4.64
CA MET A 26 -3.14 4.49 3.35
C MET A 26 -2.49 3.43 2.45
N ASP A 27 -1.29 2.93 2.80
CA ASP A 27 -0.50 2.01 1.94
C ASP A 27 -0.35 0.58 2.51
N GLN A 28 -1.09 0.24 3.58
CA GLN A 28 -1.00 -1.09 4.20
C GLN A 28 -2.32 -1.86 4.04
N LYS A 29 -2.69 -2.19 2.79
CA LYS A 29 -3.70 -3.23 2.54
C LYS A 29 -3.09 -4.55 3.00
N GLU A 30 -3.60 -5.14 4.09
CA GLU A 30 -3.12 -6.46 4.56
C GLU A 30 -3.21 -7.47 3.41
N SER A 31 -2.07 -8.07 3.06
CA SER A 31 -1.98 -8.99 1.92
C SER A 31 -2.63 -10.33 2.27
N PRO A 32 -3.62 -10.81 1.50
CA PRO A 32 -4.27 -12.09 1.76
C PRO A 32 -3.35 -13.27 1.44
N LEU A 33 -3.72 -14.46 1.93
CA LEU A 33 -3.16 -15.71 1.45
C LEU A 33 -3.68 -16.00 0.04
N CYS A 34 -2.84 -16.57 -0.81
CA CYS A 34 -3.26 -16.97 -2.14
C CYS A 34 -4.35 -18.06 -2.08
N SER A 35 -5.52 -17.79 -2.67
CA SER A 35 -6.65 -18.73 -2.72
C SER A 35 -6.38 -20.02 -3.51
N TYR A 36 -5.27 -20.10 -4.26
CA TYR A 36 -4.91 -21.28 -5.05
C TYR A 36 -3.80 -22.15 -4.45
N CYS A 37 -2.84 -21.56 -3.75
CA CYS A 37 -1.67 -22.29 -3.23
C CYS A 37 -1.31 -21.98 -1.78
N ASN A 38 -2.14 -21.17 -1.11
CA ASN A 38 -2.00 -20.74 0.28
C ASN A 38 -0.66 -20.05 0.60
N SER A 39 0.01 -19.49 -0.41
CA SER A 39 1.27 -18.76 -0.23
C SER A 39 1.02 -17.35 0.30
N LYS A 40 1.95 -16.86 1.13
CA LYS A 40 2.05 -15.46 1.55
C LYS A 40 2.77 -14.56 0.53
N LYS A 41 3.36 -15.13 -0.54
CA LYS A 41 4.08 -14.36 -1.57
C LYS A 41 3.07 -13.74 -2.56
N VAL A 42 2.31 -12.76 -2.08
CA VAL A 42 1.24 -12.09 -2.82
C VAL A 42 1.57 -10.60 -2.94
N ILE A 43 1.34 -10.03 -4.12
CA ILE A 43 1.54 -8.61 -4.42
C ILE A 43 0.26 -8.00 -4.99
N PRO A 44 0.00 -6.70 -4.79
CA PRO A 44 -1.15 -6.02 -5.36
C PRO A 44 -1.05 -5.92 -6.89
N ILE A 45 -2.21 -5.93 -7.53
CA ILE A 45 -2.35 -5.58 -8.95
C ILE A 45 -2.84 -4.13 -9.03
N PHE A 46 -2.07 -3.30 -9.72
CA PHE A 46 -2.42 -1.91 -9.96
C PHE A 46 -3.14 -1.75 -11.30
N TYR A 47 -4.25 -1.02 -11.27
CA TYR A 47 -5.01 -0.64 -12.45
C TYR A 47 -5.05 0.88 -12.58
N GLY A 48 -4.82 1.38 -13.79
CA GLY A 48 -4.87 2.81 -14.09
C GLY A 48 -3.58 3.30 -14.72
N TYR A 49 -3.38 4.61 -14.71
CA TYR A 49 -2.18 5.24 -15.23
C TYR A 49 -1.10 5.29 -14.13
N PRO A 50 0.03 4.57 -14.30
CA PRO A 50 1.06 4.49 -13.28
C PRO A 50 1.83 5.79 -13.11
N THR A 51 2.18 6.11 -11.87
CA THR A 51 3.15 7.14 -11.53
C THR A 51 4.58 6.60 -11.62
N SER A 52 5.58 7.47 -11.53
CA SER A 52 6.99 7.06 -11.48
C SER A 52 7.30 6.15 -10.30
N ARG A 53 6.62 6.31 -9.17
CA ARG A 53 6.76 5.43 -8.00
C ARG A 53 6.21 4.04 -8.27
N ASP A 54 5.07 3.94 -8.95
CA ASP A 54 4.46 2.65 -9.28
C ASP A 54 5.35 1.83 -10.22
N TYR A 55 6.01 2.49 -11.18
CA TYR A 55 7.02 1.84 -12.02
C TYR A 55 8.21 1.30 -11.22
N GLN A 56 8.73 2.06 -10.25
CA GLN A 56 9.83 1.58 -9.39
C GLN A 56 9.40 0.37 -8.56
N GLU A 57 8.18 0.37 -8.02
CA GLU A 57 7.66 -0.77 -7.27
C GLU A 57 7.39 -1.99 -8.17
N TYR A 58 6.97 -1.77 -9.42
CA TYR A 58 6.87 -2.82 -10.43
C TYR A 58 8.23 -3.45 -10.75
N GLU A 59 9.28 -2.64 -10.96
CA GLU A 59 10.64 -3.11 -11.23
C GLU A 59 11.25 -3.88 -10.04
N ARG A 60 10.95 -3.45 -8.81
CA ARG A 60 11.28 -4.20 -7.58
C ARG A 60 10.46 -5.48 -7.43
N GLY A 61 9.41 -5.63 -8.22
CA GLY A 61 8.45 -6.73 -8.17
C GLY A 61 7.46 -6.62 -7.01
N ASN A 62 7.32 -5.49 -6.33
CA ASN A 62 6.37 -5.31 -5.24
C ASN A 62 4.94 -5.05 -5.72
N LEU A 63 4.77 -4.79 -7.02
CA LEU A 63 3.51 -4.41 -7.64
C LEU A 63 3.43 -5.05 -9.03
N LYS A 64 2.24 -5.48 -9.45
CA LYS A 64 1.99 -5.99 -10.81
C LYS A 64 1.05 -5.03 -11.53
N PHE A 65 1.32 -4.69 -12.78
CA PHE A 65 0.33 -3.99 -13.59
C PHE A 65 -0.73 -4.94 -14.10
N GLY A 66 -1.98 -4.52 -13.97
CA GLY A 66 -3.13 -5.23 -14.50
C GLY A 66 -3.14 -5.27 -16.02
N GLU A 67 -3.82 -6.27 -16.56
CA GLU A 67 -4.02 -6.38 -18.01
C GLU A 67 -4.97 -5.28 -18.50
N SER A 68 -4.76 -4.83 -19.75
CA SER A 68 -5.56 -3.75 -20.34
C SER A 68 -7.00 -4.16 -20.64
N ILE A 69 -7.23 -5.45 -20.91
CA ILE A 69 -8.54 -6.02 -21.23
C ILE A 69 -8.79 -7.19 -20.29
N ILE A 70 -9.80 -7.05 -19.43
CA ILE A 70 -10.25 -8.11 -18.52
C ILE A 70 -11.72 -8.37 -18.79
N LEU A 71 -12.04 -9.64 -19.09
CA LEU A 71 -13.41 -10.13 -19.20
C LEU A 71 -13.85 -10.62 -17.81
N GLY A 72 -14.56 -9.76 -17.06
CA GLY A 72 -15.10 -10.10 -15.74
C GLY A 72 -14.51 -9.28 -14.58
N PRO A 73 -14.61 -9.77 -13.33
CA PRO A 73 -14.10 -9.06 -12.16
C PRO A 73 -12.58 -8.91 -12.24
N LYS A 74 -12.08 -7.73 -11.86
CA LYS A 74 -10.65 -7.44 -11.83
C LYS A 74 -10.04 -8.06 -10.57
N PRO A 75 -9.04 -8.94 -10.69
CA PRO A 75 -8.34 -9.46 -9.53
C PRO A 75 -7.53 -8.35 -8.87
N ASP A 76 -7.54 -8.31 -7.54
CA ASP A 76 -6.80 -7.32 -6.76
C ASP A 76 -5.37 -7.76 -6.46
N TRP A 77 -5.11 -9.06 -6.52
CA TRP A 77 -3.89 -9.68 -6.00
C TRP A 77 -3.28 -10.67 -6.99
N HIS A 78 -1.96 -10.74 -6.97
CA HIS A 78 -1.19 -11.68 -7.78
C HIS A 78 -0.23 -12.50 -6.91
N CYS A 79 -0.27 -13.83 -7.05
CA CYS A 79 0.63 -14.70 -6.31
C CYS A 79 1.91 -14.99 -7.11
N LYS A 80 3.06 -14.57 -6.58
CA LYS A 80 4.38 -14.84 -7.18
C LYS A 80 4.78 -16.32 -7.17
N LYS A 81 4.12 -17.16 -6.34
CA LYS A 81 4.47 -18.58 -6.22
C LYS A 81 3.81 -19.44 -7.29
N CYS A 82 2.52 -19.21 -7.56
CA CYS A 82 1.75 -20.01 -8.52
C CYS A 82 1.33 -19.23 -9.78
N ASP A 83 1.74 -17.96 -9.88
CA ASP A 83 1.50 -17.06 -11.02
C ASP A 83 0.00 -16.85 -11.34
N LYS A 84 -0.87 -17.03 -10.35
CA LYS A 84 -2.32 -16.78 -10.48
C LYS A 84 -2.72 -15.46 -9.86
N SER A 85 -3.66 -14.78 -10.53
CA SER A 85 -4.30 -13.56 -10.05
C SER A 85 -5.69 -13.87 -9.48
N PHE A 86 -6.09 -13.20 -8.40
CA PHE A 86 -7.37 -13.39 -7.70
C PHE A 86 -7.85 -12.12 -6.98
#